data_AF-A0A6A6PEP5-F1
#
_entry.id   AF-A0A6A6PEP5-F1
#
_cell.length_a   1.000
_cell.length_b   1.000
_cell.length_c   1.000
_cell.angle_alpha   90.00
_cell.angle_beta   90.00
_cell.angle_gamma   90.00
#
_symmetry.space_group_name_H-M   'P 1'
#
loop_
_entity.id
_entity.type
_entity.pdbx_description
1 polymer ?
#
loop_
_entity_poly.entity_id
_entity_poly.type
_entity_poly.pdbx_seq_one_letter_code
_entity_poly.pdbx_strand_id
1 'polypeptide(L)'
;PLGPRVMNALRADPKSVDVRAQAQWFYGIGERVLELFEEEGAVEVLSDTFQKRAMEIADKAQNTRTVQQGAGSGDFLGTLDETERSRNRLANECAVFRAAHDGTNAVKKWLDHTSKT
;
A
#
# COMPACT_ATOMS: atom_id res chain seq x y z
N PRO A 1 17.20 11.95 -6.93
CA PRO A 1 15.98 11.14 -6.61
C PRO A 1 14.74 11.58 -7.40
N LEU A 2 14.40 12.89 -7.44
CA LEU A 2 13.24 13.43 -8.18
C LEU A 2 13.63 14.00 -9.55
N GLY A 3 14.47 13.30 -10.30
CA GLY A 3 14.85 13.76 -11.64
C GLY A 3 13.65 13.74 -12.62
N PRO A 4 13.68 14.52 -13.71
CA PRO A 4 12.57 14.59 -14.68
C PRO A 4 12.16 13.22 -15.24
N ARG A 5 13.12 12.31 -15.39
CA ARG A 5 12.88 10.92 -15.83
C ARG A 5 12.02 10.13 -14.84
N VAL A 6 12.28 10.29 -13.54
CA VAL A 6 11.53 9.59 -12.48
C VAL A 6 10.13 10.17 -12.38
N MET A 7 10.00 11.50 -12.44
CA MET A 7 8.70 12.18 -12.43
C MET A 7 7.81 11.78 -13.62
N ASN A 8 8.38 11.68 -14.82
CA ASN A 8 7.64 11.22 -16.00
C ASN A 8 7.22 9.74 -15.89
N ALA A 9 8.09 8.88 -15.35
CA ALA A 9 7.78 7.47 -15.12
C ALA A 9 6.64 7.31 -14.10
N LEU A 10 6.71 8.05 -12.99
CA LEU A 10 5.66 8.08 -11.96
C LEU A 10 4.32 8.58 -12.50
N ARG A 11 4.35 9.58 -13.39
CA ARG A 11 3.16 10.10 -14.06
C ARG A 11 2.53 9.10 -15.04
N ALA A 12 3.35 8.30 -15.73
CA ALA A 12 2.89 7.31 -16.68
C ALA A 12 2.30 6.07 -16.01
N ASP A 13 3.08 5.39 -15.16
CA ASP A 13 2.61 4.27 -14.36
C ASP A 13 3.40 4.16 -13.04
N PRO A 14 2.83 4.58 -11.91
CA PRO A 14 3.50 4.55 -10.62
C PRO A 14 3.76 3.14 -10.07
N LYS A 15 3.07 2.11 -10.58
CA LYS A 15 3.17 0.74 -10.06
C LYS A 15 4.38 0.00 -10.61
N SER A 16 4.76 0.33 -11.84
CA SER A 16 5.93 -0.23 -12.51
C SER A 16 7.28 0.26 -11.97
N VAL A 17 7.26 1.34 -11.19
CA VAL A 17 8.48 1.99 -10.68
C VAL A 17 8.93 1.33 -9.37
N ASP A 18 10.19 0.89 -9.35
CA ASP A 18 10.89 0.52 -8.12
C ASP A 18 11.32 1.78 -7.36
N VAL A 19 10.48 2.21 -6.42
CA VAL A 19 10.71 3.41 -5.60
C VAL A 19 11.84 3.20 -4.61
N ARG A 20 12.03 1.96 -4.13
CA ARG A 20 13.12 1.63 -3.20
C ARG A 20 14.49 1.73 -3.87
N ALA A 21 14.59 1.37 -5.15
CA ALA A 21 15.82 1.56 -5.93
C ALA A 21 16.19 3.05 -6.09
N GLN A 22 15.21 3.97 -6.02
CA GLN A 22 15.46 5.41 -6.05
C GLN A 22 15.89 5.96 -4.68
N ALA A 23 15.19 5.57 -3.62
CA ALA A 23 15.53 5.90 -2.24
C ALA A 23 14.81 4.96 -1.26
N GLN A 24 15.44 4.65 -0.13
CA GLN A 24 14.80 3.85 0.92
C GLN A 24 13.59 4.56 1.56
N TRP A 25 13.62 5.88 1.64
CA TRP A 25 12.57 6.74 2.18
C TRP A 25 12.12 7.74 1.12
N PHE A 26 11.62 7.24 -0.02
CA PHE A 26 11.31 8.07 -1.18
C PHE A 26 10.26 9.13 -0.86
N TYR A 27 9.12 8.74 -0.29
CA TYR A 27 8.04 9.70 0.00
C TYR A 27 8.36 10.62 1.18
N GLY A 28 9.11 10.15 2.18
CA GLY A 28 9.53 10.98 3.31
C GLY A 28 10.53 12.07 2.91
N ILE A 29 11.45 11.74 2.00
CA ILE A 29 12.35 12.75 1.40
C ILE A 29 11.56 13.66 0.45
N GLY A 30 10.60 13.10 -0.32
CA GLY A 30 9.73 13.85 -1.21
C GLY A 30 8.97 14.96 -0.50
N GLU A 31 8.37 14.68 0.66
CA GLU A 31 7.69 15.68 1.49
C GLU A 31 8.61 16.85 1.87
N ARG A 32 9.80 16.55 2.38
CA ARG A 32 10.76 17.57 2.81
C ARG A 32 11.32 18.39 1.64
N VAL A 33 11.45 17.78 0.47
CA VAL A 33 11.89 18.45 -0.75
C VAL A 33 10.78 19.33 -1.33
N LEU A 34 9.52 18.87 -1.30
CA LEU A 34 8.37 19.67 -1.74
C LEU A 34 8.16 20.91 -0.86
N GLU A 35 8.36 20.79 0.45
CA GLU A 35 8.34 21.92 1.39
C GLU A 35 9.36 23.01 1.05
N LEU A 36 10.47 22.65 0.39
CA LEU A 36 11.56 23.57 0.06
C LEU A 36 11.43 24.20 -1.33
N PHE A 37 10.82 23.51 -2.30
CA PHE A 37 10.82 23.92 -3.70
C PHE A 37 9.44 24.33 -4.26
N GLU A 38 8.34 24.15 -3.50
CA GLU A 38 6.95 24.57 -3.83
C GLU A 38 6.53 24.36 -5.29
N GLU A 39 7.04 23.30 -5.95
CA GLU A 39 6.69 23.00 -7.33
C GLU A 39 5.32 22.31 -7.35
N GLU A 40 4.27 23.09 -7.61
CA GLU A 40 2.87 22.66 -7.53
C GLU A 40 2.56 21.40 -8.36
N GLY A 41 3.20 21.26 -9.53
CA GLY A 41 3.07 20.08 -10.38
C GLY A 41 3.71 18.79 -9.81
N ALA A 42 4.73 18.92 -8.98
CA ALA A 42 5.37 17.76 -8.34
C ALA A 42 4.56 17.25 -7.15
N VAL A 43 3.88 18.14 -6.43
CA VAL A 43 2.97 17.80 -5.31
C VAL A 43 1.80 16.95 -5.82
N GLU A 44 1.17 17.35 -6.92
CA GLU A 44 0.05 16.63 -7.52
C GLU A 44 0.46 15.21 -7.93
N VAL A 45 1.58 15.09 -8.65
CA VAL A 45 2.10 13.78 -9.09
C VAL A 45 2.44 12.90 -7.90
N LEU A 46 3.16 13.41 -6.90
CA LEU A 46 3.54 12.61 -5.74
C LEU A 46 2.31 12.17 -4.92
N SER A 47 1.30 13.03 -4.78
CA SER A 47 0.05 12.71 -4.08
C SER A 47 -0.76 11.63 -4.80
N ASP A 48 -0.93 11.76 -6.12
CA ASP A 48 -1.68 10.79 -6.94
C ASP A 48 -0.97 9.43 -6.98
N THR A 49 0.35 9.42 -7.15
CA THR A 49 1.14 8.18 -7.16
C THR A 49 1.06 7.46 -5.82
N PHE A 50 1.14 8.20 -4.71
CA PHE A 50 1.04 7.67 -3.37
C PHE A 50 -0.35 7.08 -3.09
N GLN A 51 -1.43 7.74 -3.52
CA GLN A 51 -2.79 7.22 -3.38
C GLN A 51 -3.00 5.93 -4.18
N LYS A 52 -2.58 5.90 -5.44
CA LYS A 52 -2.70 4.71 -6.31
C LYS A 52 -1.97 3.50 -5.74
N ARG A 53 -0.75 3.70 -5.24
CA ARG A 53 0.05 2.65 -4.61
C ARG A 53 -0.49 2.23 -3.25
N ALA A 54 -1.03 3.17 -2.46
CA ALA A 54 -1.69 2.85 -1.19
C ALA A 54 -2.92 1.95 -1.38
N MET A 55 -3.74 2.20 -2.40
CA MET A 55 -4.89 1.33 -2.73
C MET A 55 -4.45 -0.08 -3.11
N GLU A 56 -3.37 -0.21 -3.88
CA GLU A 56 -2.82 -1.52 -4.23
C GLU A 56 -2.27 -2.27 -3.00
N ILE A 57 -1.58 -1.57 -2.10
CA ILE A 57 -1.12 -2.13 -0.83
C ILE A 57 -2.31 -2.65 -0.01
N ALA A 58 -3.39 -1.88 0.08
CA ALA A 58 -4.59 -2.28 0.81
C ALA A 58 -5.23 -3.52 0.18
N ASP A 59 -5.37 -3.56 -1.15
CA ASP A 59 -5.94 -4.70 -1.87
C ASP A 59 -5.12 -5.98 -1.67
N LYS A 60 -3.79 -5.90 -1.78
CA LYS A 60 -2.89 -7.02 -1.51
C LYS A 60 -2.90 -7.46 -0.05
N ALA A 61 -3.10 -6.54 0.90
CA ALA A 61 -3.20 -6.84 2.31
C ALA A 61 -4.52 -7.51 2.71
N GLN A 62 -5.64 -7.22 2.01
CA GLN A 62 -6.90 -7.96 2.22
C GLN A 62 -6.80 -9.38 1.62
N ASN A 63 -6.06 -9.56 0.53
CA ASN A 63 -5.85 -10.84 -0.15
C ASN A 63 -4.59 -11.57 0.34
N THR A 64 -4.44 -11.76 1.66
CA THR A 64 -3.28 -12.44 2.28
C THR A 64 -3.03 -13.86 1.77
N ARG A 65 -4.07 -14.55 1.29
CA ARG A 65 -3.97 -15.91 0.72
C ARG A 65 -3.10 -15.97 -0.55
N THR A 66 -3.07 -14.89 -1.33
CA THR A 66 -2.18 -14.74 -2.50
C THR A 66 -0.76 -14.32 -2.13
N VAL A 67 -0.56 -13.66 -0.99
CA VAL A 67 0.76 -13.19 -0.53
C VAL A 67 1.63 -14.36 -0.02
N GLN A 68 1.02 -15.40 0.56
CA GLN A 68 1.72 -16.56 1.12
C GLN A 68 2.05 -17.68 0.11
N GLN A 69 1.46 -17.72 -1.10
CA GLN A 69 1.58 -18.88 -2.01
C GLN A 69 2.26 -18.63 -3.37
N GLY A 70 2.65 -17.41 -3.72
CA GLY A 70 3.16 -17.12 -5.07
C GLY A 70 4.57 -16.56 -5.08
N ALA A 71 5.44 -17.13 -5.92
CA ALA A 71 6.81 -16.71 -6.24
C ALA A 71 6.96 -15.26 -6.79
N GLY A 72 5.94 -14.40 -6.67
CA GLY A 72 5.93 -12.99 -7.08
C GLY A 72 5.50 -12.01 -5.99
N SER A 73 5.18 -12.46 -4.76
CA SER A 73 4.88 -11.54 -3.64
C SER A 73 6.14 -10.87 -3.08
N GLY A 74 7.30 -11.55 -3.17
CA GLY A 74 8.60 -11.03 -2.78
C GLY A 74 9.06 -9.84 -3.63
N ASP A 75 8.78 -9.86 -4.93
CA ASP A 75 9.13 -8.76 -5.85
C ASP A 75 8.37 -7.48 -5.52
N PHE A 76 7.07 -7.57 -5.20
CA PHE A 76 6.29 -6.40 -4.80
C PHE A 76 6.73 -5.82 -3.45
N LEU A 77 6.95 -6.66 -2.44
CA LEU A 77 7.42 -6.21 -1.12
C LEU A 77 8.87 -5.66 -1.17
N GLY A 78 9.63 -6.11 -2.17
CA GLY A 78 10.99 -5.67 -2.45
C GLY A 78 11.09 -4.23 -2.94
N THR A 79 10.12 -3.76 -3.73
CA THR A 79 10.09 -2.44 -4.38
C THR A 79 9.49 -1.33 -3.52
N LEU A 80 8.80 -1.69 -2.41
CA LEU A 80 8.23 -0.72 -1.47
C LEU A 80 9.33 0.06 -0.73
N ASP A 81 9.11 1.36 -0.60
CA ASP A 81 9.88 2.21 0.30
C ASP A 81 9.50 1.94 1.77
N GLU A 82 10.25 2.49 2.73
CA GLU A 82 10.04 2.18 4.15
C GLU A 82 8.71 2.75 4.69
N THR A 83 8.25 3.88 4.14
CA THR A 83 6.95 4.46 4.45
C THR A 83 5.81 3.55 3.98
N GLU A 84 5.92 3.00 2.78
CA GLU A 84 4.99 2.04 2.20
C GLU A 84 5.02 0.69 2.92
N ARG A 85 6.20 0.22 3.36
CA ARG A 85 6.30 -0.97 4.21
C ARG A 85 5.59 -0.82 5.54
N SER A 86 5.81 0.30 6.23
CA SER A 86 5.12 0.60 7.48
C SER A 86 3.61 0.59 7.29
N ARG A 87 3.12 1.21 6.19
CA ARG A 87 1.70 1.15 5.82
C ARG A 87 1.22 -0.25 5.48
N ASN A 88 1.99 -1.03 4.72
CA ASN A 88 1.65 -2.41 4.37
C ASN A 88 1.49 -3.26 5.64
N ARG A 89 2.38 -3.09 6.62
CA ARG A 89 2.24 -3.74 7.93
C ARG A 89 0.92 -3.33 8.61
N LEU A 90 0.66 -2.03 8.74
CA LEU A 90 -0.58 -1.54 9.36
C LEU A 90 -1.84 -2.05 8.63
N ALA A 91 -1.84 -2.04 7.30
CA ALA A 91 -2.95 -2.53 6.48
C ALA A 91 -3.22 -4.03 6.70
N ASN A 92 -2.17 -4.84 6.79
CA ASN A 92 -2.29 -6.26 7.10
C ASN A 92 -2.83 -6.49 8.52
N GLU A 93 -2.36 -5.73 9.51
CA GLU A 93 -2.87 -5.80 10.88
C GLU A 93 -4.37 -5.46 10.94
N CYS A 94 -4.78 -4.39 10.25
CA CYS A 94 -6.20 -4.03 10.12
C CYS A 94 -7.02 -5.13 9.40
N ALA A 95 -6.47 -5.77 8.37
CA ALA A 95 -7.13 -6.85 7.64
C ALA A 95 -7.43 -8.05 8.56
N VAL A 96 -6.42 -8.47 9.33
CA VAL A 96 -6.55 -9.58 10.29
C VAL A 96 -7.59 -9.26 11.36
N PHE A 97 -7.57 -8.03 11.89
CA PHE A 97 -8.55 -7.59 12.88
C PHE A 97 -9.99 -7.65 12.33
N ARG A 98 -10.21 -7.14 11.11
CA ARG A 98 -11.54 -7.19 10.46
C ARG A 98 -12.01 -8.61 10.23
N ALA A 99 -11.15 -9.48 9.72
CA ALA A 99 -11.48 -10.89 9.49
C ALA A 99 -11.88 -11.61 10.80
N ALA A 100 -11.16 -11.37 11.90
CA ALA A 100 -11.50 -11.95 13.20
C ALA A 100 -12.83 -11.41 13.77
N HIS A 101 -13.07 -10.10 13.62
CA HIS A 101 -14.32 -9.46 14.03
C HIS A 101 -15.52 -9.99 13.23
N ASP A 102 -15.39 -10.08 11.91
CA ASP A 102 -16.44 -10.59 11.03
C ASP A 102 -16.70 -12.08 11.23
N GLY A 103 -15.65 -12.87 11.47
CA GLY A 103 -15.77 -14.28 11.84
C GLY A 103 -16.56 -14.48 13.14
N THR A 104 -16.28 -13.67 14.16
CA THR A 104 -17.03 -13.71 15.44
C THR A 104 -18.50 -13.38 15.24
N ASN A 105 -18.80 -12.37 14.42
CA ASN A 105 -20.18 -11.99 14.10
C ASN A 105 -20.89 -13.05 13.25
N ALA A 106 -20.19 -13.69 12.32
CA ALA A 106 -20.73 -14.78 11.51
C ALA A 106 -21.09 -16.00 12.38
N VAL A 107 -20.23 -16.38 13.32
CA VAL A 107 -20.50 -17.48 14.27
C VAL A 107 -21.70 -17.16 15.15
N LYS A 108 -21.83 -15.93 15.67
CA LYS A 108 -23.01 -15.50 16.43
C LYS A 108 -24.30 -15.65 15.62
N LYS A 109 -24.31 -15.14 14.38
CA LYS A 109 -25.47 -15.26 13.49
C LYS A 109 -25.82 -16.71 13.18
N TRP A 110 -24.82 -17.57 12.97
CA TRP A 110 -25.03 -18.99 12.77
C TRP A 110 -25.66 -19.65 14.00
N LEU A 111 -25.12 -19.39 15.19
CA LEU A 111 -25.67 -19.92 16.45
C LEU A 111 -27.12 -19.48 16.68
N ASP A 112 -27.43 -18.21 16.42
CA ASP A 112 -28.79 -17.67 16.54
C ASP A 112 -29.77 -18.34 15.55
N HIS A 113 -29.29 -18.71 14.37
CA HIS A 113 -30.08 -19.43 13.37
C HIS A 113 -30.30 -20.90 13.78
N THR A 114 -29.25 -21.57 14.26
CA THR A 114 -29.33 -22.97 14.73
C THR A 114 -30.19 -23.11 15.98
N SER A 115 -30.16 -22.12 16.89
CA SER A 115 -30.97 -22.17 18.13
C SER A 115 -32.46 -21.92 17.92
N LYS A 116 -32.85 -21.42 16.75
CA LYS A 116 -34.26 -21.17 16.36
C LYS A 116 -34.88 -22.32 15.56
N THR A 117 -34.08 -23.34 15.25
CA THR A 117 -34.51 -24.58 14.57
C THR A 117 -34.57 -25.70 15.59
#